data_AF-A0A371J5C4-F1
#
_entry.id   AF-A0A371J5C4-F1
#
_cell.length_a   1.000
_cell.length_b   1.000
_cell.length_c   1.000
_cell.angle_alpha   90.00
_cell.angle_beta   90.00
_cell.angle_gamma   90.00
#
_symmetry.space_group_name_H-M   'P 1'
#
loop_
_entity.id
_entity.type
_entity.pdbx_description
1 polymer ?
#
loop_
_entity_poly.entity_id
_entity_poly.type
_entity_poly.pdbx_seq_one_letter_code
_entity_poly.pdbx_strand_id
1 'polypeptide(L)'
;MGKYKLDYFSKYYFYEEDNFVNQVEDGEYILSQIKISNRFDYKGNSYKYTKFGNLCKSDTMRDVDIELKENDINVIINGEVSHLDLIYKFETRELEDHVRIATRISEKTDDISCLLYINYDQAKEFIKDLEDVRELQKSNMNK
;
A
#
# COMPACT_ATOMS: atom_id res chain seq x y z
N MET A 1 -16.89 -5.56 13.08
CA MET A 1 -15.78 -5.42 12.13
C MET A 1 -15.18 -6.79 11.85
N GLY A 2 -14.71 -6.98 10.62
CA GLY A 2 -14.48 -8.28 10.00
C GLY A 2 -13.01 -8.69 9.78
N LYS A 3 -12.85 -9.91 9.29
CA LYS A 3 -11.59 -10.48 8.80
C LYS A 3 -11.74 -10.77 7.32
N TYR A 4 -10.77 -10.34 6.53
CA TYR A 4 -10.79 -10.42 5.08
C TYR A 4 -9.48 -10.96 4.55
N LYS A 5 -9.52 -11.48 3.32
CA LYS A 5 -8.34 -11.94 2.59
C LYS A 5 -8.14 -11.03 1.39
N LEU A 6 -7.02 -10.33 1.35
CA LEU A 6 -6.60 -9.56 0.19
C LEU A 6 -5.80 -10.45 -0.73
N ASP A 7 -6.12 -10.40 -2.02
CA ASP A 7 -5.36 -11.09 -3.06
C ASP A 7 -3.97 -10.46 -3.20
N TYR A 8 -3.91 -9.12 -3.08
CA TYR A 8 -2.66 -8.36 -3.12
C TYR A 8 -2.68 -7.18 -2.15
N PHE A 9 -1.54 -6.93 -1.52
CA PHE A 9 -1.23 -5.70 -0.81
C PHE A 9 0.12 -5.17 -1.28
N SER A 10 0.11 -4.03 -1.96
CA SER A 10 1.31 -3.43 -2.53
C SER A 10 1.63 -2.11 -1.87
N LYS A 11 2.86 -1.97 -1.39
CA LYS A 11 3.47 -0.74 -0.89
C LYS A 11 4.34 -0.13 -1.98
N TYR A 12 4.28 1.19 -2.13
CA TYR A 12 5.03 1.94 -3.13
C TYR A 12 5.88 3.01 -2.47
N TYR A 13 7.19 2.88 -2.65
CA TYR A 13 8.19 3.82 -2.18
C TYR A 13 8.73 4.59 -3.39
N PHE A 14 8.87 5.91 -3.26
CA PHE A 14 9.32 6.78 -4.33
C PHE A 14 10.61 7.49 -3.95
N TYR A 15 11.53 7.56 -4.89
CA TYR A 15 12.86 8.09 -4.67
C TYR A 15 13.29 8.97 -5.84
N GLU A 16 13.93 10.09 -5.53
CA GLU A 16 14.86 10.72 -6.46
C GLU A 16 16.07 9.79 -6.66
N GLU A 17 16.71 9.87 -7.83
CA GLU A 17 17.79 8.93 -8.21
C GLU A 17 18.95 8.92 -7.19
N ASP A 18 19.39 10.09 -6.75
CA ASP A 18 20.47 10.22 -5.74
C ASP A 18 20.06 9.60 -4.40
N ASN A 19 18.81 9.78 -3.97
CA ASN A 19 18.30 9.17 -2.73
C ASN A 19 18.20 7.65 -2.87
N PHE A 20 17.77 7.16 -4.03
CA PHE A 20 17.64 5.74 -4.30
C PHE A 20 18.98 5.02 -4.14
N VAL A 21 20.02 5.54 -4.79
CA VAL A 21 21.37 4.95 -4.74
C VAL A 21 21.91 4.90 -3.31
N ASN A 22 21.64 5.92 -2.51
CA ASN A 22 22.16 6.02 -1.15
C ASN A 22 21.35 5.23 -0.10
N GLN A 23 20.05 5.04 -0.31
CA GLN A 23 19.14 4.47 0.70
C GLN A 23 18.72 3.03 0.40
N VAL A 24 18.85 2.58 -0.84
CA VAL A 24 18.45 1.23 -1.26
C VAL A 24 19.68 0.34 -1.37
N GLU A 25 19.63 -0.82 -0.72
CA GLU A 25 20.65 -1.86 -0.86
C GLU A 25 20.82 -2.25 -2.33
N ASP A 26 22.06 -2.34 -2.80
CA ASP A 26 22.42 -2.56 -4.21
C ASP A 26 21.87 -1.48 -5.17
N GLY A 27 21.61 -0.26 -4.68
CA GLY A 27 20.96 0.82 -5.42
C GLY A 27 21.61 1.16 -6.76
N GLU A 28 22.94 1.24 -6.82
CA GLU A 28 23.67 1.49 -8.09
C GLU A 28 23.44 0.38 -9.11
N TYR A 29 23.52 -0.88 -8.66
CA TYR A 29 23.32 -2.04 -9.52
C TYR A 29 21.89 -2.07 -10.05
N ILE A 30 20.90 -1.92 -9.17
CA ILE A 30 19.48 -1.90 -9.54
C ILE A 30 19.22 -0.76 -10.54
N LEU A 31 19.72 0.44 -10.26
CA LEU A 31 19.58 1.60 -11.15
C LEU A 31 20.15 1.34 -12.55
N SER A 32 21.33 0.72 -12.63
CA SER A 32 21.94 0.36 -13.92
C SER A 32 21.03 -0.57 -14.75
N GLN A 33 20.35 -1.51 -14.10
CA GLN A 33 19.43 -2.44 -14.76
C GLN A 33 18.15 -1.72 -15.20
N ILE A 34 17.57 -0.88 -14.35
CA ILE A 34 16.38 -0.08 -14.71
C ILE A 34 16.66 0.83 -15.91
N LYS A 35 17.86 1.42 -16.02
CA LYS A 35 18.22 2.25 -17.18
C LYS A 35 18.27 1.46 -18.50
N ILE A 36 18.49 0.14 -18.44
CA ILE A 36 18.51 -0.75 -19.61
C ILE A 36 17.09 -1.19 -19.98
N SER A 37 16.30 -1.65 -19.00
CA SER A 37 15.04 -2.36 -19.25
C SER A 37 13.78 -1.59 -18.81
N ASN A 38 13.92 -0.38 -18.26
CA ASN A 38 12.89 0.45 -17.61
C ASN A 38 12.22 -0.17 -16.36
N ARG A 39 12.28 -1.49 -16.21
CA ARG A 39 11.81 -2.24 -15.05
C ARG A 39 12.82 -3.33 -14.70
N PHE A 40 13.05 -3.53 -13.42
CA PHE A 40 13.91 -4.58 -12.90
C PHE A 40 13.30 -5.19 -11.65
N ASP A 41 13.20 -6.51 -11.60
CA ASP A 41 12.71 -7.23 -10.42
C ASP A 41 13.92 -7.84 -9.69
N TYR A 42 14.09 -7.54 -8.41
CA TYR A 42 15.28 -7.90 -7.64
C TYR A 42 14.95 -8.10 -6.15
N LYS A 43 15.48 -9.16 -5.55
CA LYS A 43 15.27 -9.53 -4.13
C LYS A 43 13.80 -9.38 -3.67
N GLY A 44 12.87 -9.92 -4.45
CA GLY A 44 11.43 -9.91 -4.13
C GLY A 44 10.71 -8.57 -4.35
N ASN A 45 11.41 -7.53 -4.79
CA ASN A 45 10.85 -6.22 -5.06
C ASN A 45 10.83 -5.93 -6.57
N SER A 46 9.92 -5.06 -6.99
CA SER A 46 9.88 -4.56 -8.37
C SER A 46 10.28 -3.10 -8.42
N TYR A 47 11.19 -2.75 -9.31
CA TYR A 47 11.71 -1.40 -9.47
C TYR A 47 11.47 -0.87 -10.87
N LYS A 48 11.10 0.41 -10.99
CA LYS A 48 10.90 1.07 -12.28
C LYS A 48 10.98 2.58 -12.17
N TYR A 49 11.21 3.26 -13.29
CA TYR A 49 10.88 4.68 -13.41
C TYR A 49 9.36 4.87 -13.44
N THR A 50 8.89 5.92 -12.78
CA THR A 50 7.52 6.39 -12.96
C THR A 50 7.44 7.28 -14.21
N LYS A 51 6.22 7.61 -14.63
CA LYS A 51 5.97 8.59 -15.70
C LYS A 51 6.50 10.00 -15.41
N PHE A 52 6.85 10.29 -14.15
CA PHE A 52 7.36 11.59 -13.70
C PHE A 52 8.90 11.61 -13.58
N GLY A 53 9.58 10.51 -13.91
CA GLY A 53 11.04 10.44 -13.92
C GLY A 53 11.69 10.02 -12.60
N ASN A 54 10.94 9.96 -11.49
CA ASN A 54 11.44 9.40 -10.23
C ASN A 54 11.40 7.86 -10.23
N LEU A 55 12.16 7.24 -9.33
CA LEU A 55 12.21 5.79 -9.14
C LEU A 55 11.12 5.33 -8.19
N CYS A 56 10.54 4.18 -8.48
CA CYS A 56 9.56 3.53 -7.65
C CYS A 56 10.02 2.11 -7.31
N LYS A 57 10.04 1.80 -6.02
CA LYS A 57 10.14 0.43 -5.49
C LYS A 57 8.74 -0.01 -5.08
N SER A 58 8.31 -1.16 -5.58
CA SER A 58 7.09 -1.84 -5.15
C SER A 58 7.44 -3.08 -4.34
N ASP A 59 6.88 -3.13 -3.14
CA ASP A 59 6.88 -4.30 -2.27
C ASP A 59 5.45 -4.86 -2.26
N THR A 60 5.25 -6.06 -2.80
CA THR A 60 3.93 -6.65 -2.99
C THR A 60 3.83 -7.98 -2.29
N MET A 61 2.88 -8.07 -1.37
CA MET A 61 2.47 -9.30 -0.70
C MET A 61 1.21 -9.86 -1.37
N ARG A 62 1.06 -11.18 -1.31
CA ARG A 62 -0.11 -11.93 -1.76
C ARG A 62 -0.73 -12.66 -0.60
N ASP A 63 -1.99 -13.04 -0.74
CA ASP A 63 -2.72 -13.84 0.26
C ASP A 63 -2.66 -13.20 1.66
N VAL A 64 -2.98 -11.91 1.74
CA VAL A 64 -2.76 -11.11 2.94
C VAL A 64 -4.00 -11.14 3.83
N ASP A 65 -3.82 -11.51 5.09
CA ASP A 65 -4.88 -11.45 6.09
C ASP A 65 -5.00 -10.01 6.59
N ILE A 66 -6.22 -9.47 6.57
CA ILE A 66 -6.52 -8.16 7.17
C ILE A 66 -7.69 -8.26 8.15
N GLU A 67 -7.49 -7.71 9.34
CA GLU A 67 -8.50 -7.66 10.41
C GLU A 67 -8.77 -6.20 10.78
N LEU A 68 -10.05 -5.86 10.88
CA LEU A 68 -10.54 -4.58 11.37
C LEU A 68 -11.28 -4.83 12.69
N LYS A 69 -10.96 -4.05 13.72
CA LYS A 69 -11.56 -4.18 15.06
C LYS A 69 -12.48 -3.03 15.39
N GLU A 70 -13.61 -3.34 16.03
CA GLU A 70 -14.59 -2.34 16.45
C GLU A 70 -13.96 -1.23 17.28
N ASN A 71 -14.25 0.02 16.90
CA ASN A 71 -13.74 1.23 17.55
C ASN A 71 -12.21 1.38 17.55
N ASP A 72 -11.50 0.72 16.62
CA ASP A 72 -10.07 0.91 16.40
C ASP A 72 -9.84 1.72 15.11
N ILE A 73 -8.90 2.67 15.17
CA ILE A 73 -8.49 3.47 14.01
C ILE A 73 -7.41 2.77 13.17
N ASN A 74 -6.86 1.68 13.68
CA ASN A 74 -5.83 0.88 13.05
C ASN A 74 -6.41 -0.40 12.45
N VAL A 75 -5.65 -0.99 11.55
CA VAL A 75 -5.92 -2.31 10.97
C VAL A 75 -4.81 -3.27 11.38
N ILE A 76 -5.09 -4.57 11.32
CA ILE A 76 -4.08 -5.61 11.53
C ILE A 76 -3.84 -6.29 10.19
N ILE A 77 -2.63 -6.18 9.66
CA ILE A 77 -2.22 -6.78 8.38
C ILE A 77 -1.22 -7.89 8.69
N ASN A 78 -1.54 -9.14 8.34
CA ASN A 78 -0.75 -10.33 8.66
C ASN A 78 -0.33 -10.43 10.15
N GLY A 79 -1.21 -10.01 11.05
CA GLY A 79 -0.97 -10.01 12.50
C GLY A 79 -0.24 -8.77 13.04
N GLU A 80 0.21 -7.85 12.18
CA GLU A 80 0.88 -6.62 12.58
C GLU A 80 -0.07 -5.41 12.55
N VAL A 81 -0.08 -4.64 13.64
CA VAL A 81 -0.86 -3.39 13.71
C VAL A 81 -0.26 -2.36 12.76
N SER A 82 -1.11 -1.83 11.88
CA SER A 82 -0.76 -0.85 10.86
C SER A 82 -1.79 0.28 10.86
N HIS A 83 -1.34 1.49 10.55
CA HIS A 83 -2.23 2.65 10.40
C HIS A 83 -2.40 2.97 8.92
N LEU A 84 -3.63 2.83 8.41
CA LEU A 84 -3.99 3.31 7.07
C LEU A 84 -4.52 4.74 7.19
N ASP A 85 -3.96 5.69 6.44
CA ASP A 85 -4.46 7.06 6.39
C ASP A 85 -5.59 7.17 5.35
N LEU A 86 -6.79 6.77 5.81
CA LEU A 86 -8.01 6.75 5.01
C LEU A 86 -8.63 8.15 4.86
N ILE A 87 -8.20 9.12 5.67
CA ILE A 87 -8.65 10.51 5.56
C ILE A 87 -7.97 11.16 4.37
N TYR A 88 -6.64 11.05 4.29
CA TYR A 88 -5.85 11.63 3.21
C TYR A 88 -6.18 11.00 1.87
N LYS A 89 -6.28 9.66 1.82
CA LYS A 89 -6.62 8.96 0.59
C LYS A 89 -7.42 7.70 0.85
N PHE A 90 -8.57 7.60 0.18
CA PHE A 90 -9.37 6.38 0.15
C PHE A 90 -10.18 6.35 -1.15
N GLU A 91 -9.57 5.79 -2.20
CA GLU A 91 -10.17 5.71 -3.54
C GLU A 91 -10.42 4.25 -3.90
N THR A 92 -11.65 3.91 -4.25
CA THR A 92 -12.02 2.57 -4.73
C THR A 92 -12.14 2.56 -6.24
N ARG A 93 -11.75 1.44 -6.86
CA ARG A 93 -11.90 1.21 -8.29
C ARG A 93 -12.21 -0.26 -8.55
N GLU A 94 -13.32 -0.51 -9.22
CA GLU A 94 -13.65 -1.82 -9.77
C GLU A 94 -12.71 -2.14 -10.94
N LEU A 95 -12.16 -3.35 -10.93
CA LEU A 95 -11.31 -3.91 -11.99
C LEU A 95 -12.04 -5.09 -12.64
N GLU A 96 -11.36 -5.98 -13.34
CA GLU A 96 -12.02 -7.13 -13.97
C GLU A 96 -12.36 -8.23 -12.95
N ASP A 97 -11.49 -8.43 -11.96
CA ASP A 97 -11.48 -9.55 -11.03
C ASP A 97 -11.43 -9.13 -9.55
N HIS A 98 -11.15 -7.85 -9.28
CA HIS A 98 -11.00 -7.31 -7.93
C HIS A 98 -11.61 -5.92 -7.79
N VAL A 99 -11.84 -5.50 -6.55
CA VAL A 99 -11.88 -4.09 -6.20
C VAL A 99 -10.53 -3.67 -5.66
N ARG A 100 -9.99 -2.59 -6.21
CA ARG A 100 -8.75 -1.98 -5.76
C ARG A 100 -9.06 -0.77 -4.89
N ILE A 101 -8.48 -0.72 -3.71
CA ILE A 101 -8.49 0.43 -2.81
C ILE A 101 -7.09 1.07 -2.84
N ALA A 102 -7.03 2.37 -3.13
CA ALA A 102 -5.81 3.16 -3.01
C ALA A 102 -5.86 4.04 -1.77
N THR A 103 -4.85 3.93 -0.91
CA THR A 103 -4.72 4.69 0.33
C THR A 103 -3.24 4.92 0.67
N ARG A 104 -2.93 5.41 1.88
CA ARG A 104 -1.57 5.46 2.44
C ARG A 104 -1.49 4.61 3.70
N ILE A 105 -0.29 4.14 4.00
CA ILE A 105 0.03 3.43 5.24
C ILE A 105 1.16 4.18 5.93
N SER A 106 1.01 4.44 7.21
CA SER A 106 2.05 5.09 8.02
C SER A 106 3.09 4.07 8.43
N GLU A 107 4.34 4.34 8.07
CA GLU A 107 5.51 3.62 8.56
C GLU A 107 6.36 4.57 9.41
N LYS A 108 7.32 4.03 10.18
CA LYS A 108 8.11 4.79 11.18
C LYS A 108 8.79 6.04 10.61
N THR A 109 9.05 6.07 9.30
CA THR A 109 9.85 7.11 8.64
C THR A 109 9.07 7.94 7.63
N ASP A 110 7.94 7.45 7.13
CA ASP A 110 7.15 8.12 6.10
C ASP A 110 5.74 7.51 5.98
N ASP A 111 4.81 8.26 5.40
CA ASP A 111 3.53 7.75 4.94
C ASP A 111 3.68 7.30 3.50
N ILE A 112 3.55 6.02 3.22
CA ILE A 112 3.78 5.50 1.87
C ILE A 112 2.45 5.21 1.17
N SER A 113 2.45 5.31 -0.16
CA SER A 113 1.27 4.92 -0.94
C SER A 113 1.12 3.41 -0.92
N CYS A 114 -0.10 2.92 -0.71
CA CYS A 114 -0.40 1.50 -0.83
C CYS A 114 -1.69 1.22 -1.60
N LEU A 115 -1.75 0.01 -2.17
CA LEU A 115 -2.89 -0.52 -2.88
C LEU A 115 -3.32 -1.84 -2.23
N LEU A 116 -4.60 -1.95 -1.92
CA LEU A 116 -5.23 -3.17 -1.43
C LEU A 116 -6.12 -3.70 -2.55
N TYR A 117 -6.01 -4.98 -2.85
CA TYR A 117 -6.83 -5.66 -3.85
C TYR A 117 -7.61 -6.75 -3.16
N ILE A 118 -8.93 -6.68 -3.26
CA ILE A 118 -9.85 -7.62 -2.65
C ILE A 118 -10.80 -8.17 -3.71
N ASN A 119 -11.06 -9.47 -3.66
CA ASN A 119 -12.08 -10.10 -4.50
C ASN A 119 -13.47 -9.50 -4.27
N TYR A 120 -14.34 -9.65 -5.27
CA TYR A 120 -15.69 -9.10 -5.26
C TYR A 120 -16.60 -9.67 -4.16
N ASP A 121 -16.38 -10.93 -3.77
CA ASP A 121 -17.20 -11.63 -2.78
C ASP A 121 -17.13 -10.95 -1.41
N GLN A 122 -15.99 -10.34 -1.09
CA GLN A 122 -15.73 -9.67 0.19
C GLN A 122 -15.70 -8.14 0.09
N ALA A 123 -15.52 -7.59 -1.11
CA ALA A 123 -15.24 -6.17 -1.34
C ALA A 123 -16.26 -5.24 -0.68
N LYS A 124 -17.56 -5.54 -0.82
CA LYS A 124 -18.63 -4.65 -0.33
C LYS A 124 -18.56 -4.45 1.19
N GLU A 125 -18.39 -5.54 1.94
CA GLU A 125 -18.32 -5.47 3.40
C GLU A 125 -17.00 -4.87 3.85
N PHE A 126 -15.89 -5.23 3.21
CA PHE A 126 -14.57 -4.68 3.55
C PHE A 126 -14.50 -3.17 3.33
N ILE A 127 -15.05 -2.64 2.24
CA ILE A 127 -15.08 -1.20 1.96
C ILE A 127 -15.90 -0.48 3.01
N LYS A 128 -17.06 -1.03 3.40
CA LYS A 128 -17.89 -0.46 4.46
C LYS A 128 -17.13 -0.43 5.81
N ASP A 129 -16.46 -1.51 6.16
CA ASP A 129 -15.65 -1.56 7.39
C ASP A 129 -14.49 -0.55 7.36
N LEU A 130 -13.87 -0.31 6.19
CA LEU A 130 -12.88 0.75 6.02
C LEU A 130 -13.50 2.17 6.10
N GLU A 131 -14.72 2.37 5.59
CA GLU A 131 -15.45 3.62 5.77
C GLU A 131 -15.70 3.91 7.26
N ASP A 132 -16.10 2.90 8.02
CA ASP A 132 -16.30 3.03 9.47
C ASP A 132 -15.00 3.45 10.16
N VAL A 133 -13.85 2.80 9.84
CA VAL A 133 -12.53 3.19 10.34
C VAL A 133 -12.19 4.64 9.98
N ARG A 134 -12.47 5.06 8.74
CA ARG A 134 -12.22 6.43 8.28
C ARG A 134 -13.04 7.45 9.08
N GLU A 135 -14.31 7.18 9.37
CA GLU A 135 -15.15 8.07 10.18
C GLU A 135 -14.70 8.13 11.65
N LEU A 136 -14.21 7.02 12.20
CA LEU A 136 -13.54 6.96 13.50
C LEU A 136 -12.29 7.85 13.52
N GLN A 137 -11.44 7.77 12.49
CA GLN A 137 -10.26 8.62 12.35
C GLN A 137 -10.63 10.11 12.32
N LYS A 138 -11.65 10.50 11.53
CA LYS A 138 -12.12 11.90 11.44
C LYS A 138 -12.64 12.41 12.78
N SER A 139 -13.39 11.58 13.49
CA SER A 139 -13.97 11.93 14.79
C SER A 139 -12.89 12.18 15.85
N ASN A 140 -11.75 11.49 15.77
CA ASN A 140 -10.63 11.68 16.68
C ASN A 140 -9.77 12.90 16.35
N MET A 141 -9.77 13.40 15.10
CA MET A 141 -9.09 14.66 14.75
C MET A 141 -9.81 15.90 15.31
N ASN A 142 -11.12 15.80 15.56
CA ASN A 142 -11.95 16.92 16.04
C ASN A 142 -12.07 16.95 17.58
N LYS A 143 -11.31 16.12 18.30
CA LYS A 143 -11.20 16.11 19.76
C LYS A 143 -9.94 16.83 20.20
#